data_AF-A0A1W9UQW5-F1
#
_entry.id   AF-A0A1W9UQW5-F1
#
_cell.length_a   1.000
_cell.length_b   1.000
_cell.length_c   1.000
_cell.angle_alpha   90.00
_cell.angle_beta   90.00
_cell.angle_gamma   90.00
#
_symmetry.space_group_name_H-M   'P 1'
#
loop_
_entity.id
_entity.type
_entity.pdbx_description
1 polymer ?
#
loop_
_entity_poly.entity_id
_entity_poly.type
_entity_poly.pdbx_seq_one_letter_code
_entity_poly.pdbx_strand_id
1 'polypeptide(L)'
;MPNIDLAAGLGNPSDLPASEQAMATVQALAGGTLKPLAFIAHDEVEAEQIWSYLAELAGGWEALAARPFALDLTGPHSPLELGEEACRRLRFAARHRLPVVCYPALITGMSGPITLAGALAQSAAEILGGIAVHQLEQPGAPVISGSAILPMDMRSGQITRKRA
;
A
#
# COMPACT_ATOMS: atom_id res chain seq x y z
N MET A 1 8.99 -21.62 -2.14
CA MET A 1 8.57 -21.76 -0.73
C MET A 1 7.07 -22.05 -0.66
N PRO A 2 6.63 -23.13 0.00
CA PRO A 2 5.22 -23.56 -0.02
C PRO A 2 4.26 -22.69 0.82
N ASN A 3 4.76 -21.99 1.85
CA ASN A 3 3.91 -21.23 2.80
C ASN A 3 4.00 -19.71 2.62
N ILE A 4 4.34 -19.25 1.41
CA ILE A 4 4.42 -17.82 1.08
C ILE A 4 3.64 -17.64 -0.21
N ASP A 5 2.53 -16.93 -0.20
CA ASP A 5 1.70 -16.79 -1.41
C ASP A 5 1.98 -15.51 -2.18
N LEU A 6 2.59 -14.52 -1.52
CA LEU A 6 2.88 -13.22 -2.06
C LEU A 6 4.32 -12.81 -1.73
N ALA A 7 5.01 -12.20 -2.69
CA ALA A 7 6.34 -11.64 -2.50
C ALA A 7 6.27 -10.12 -2.33
N ALA A 8 7.09 -9.56 -1.46
CA ALA A 8 7.13 -8.12 -1.25
C ALA A 8 8.57 -7.68 -0.94
N GLY A 9 8.90 -6.44 -1.29
CA GLY A 9 10.16 -5.82 -0.88
C GLY A 9 10.17 -5.62 0.63
N LEU A 10 11.17 -6.17 1.32
CA LEU A 10 11.35 -5.99 2.77
C LEU A 10 12.34 -4.87 3.13
N GLY A 11 12.93 -4.25 2.11
CA GLY A 11 13.88 -3.15 2.25
C GLY A 11 14.21 -2.58 0.88
N ASN A 12 14.86 -1.41 0.88
CA ASN A 12 15.23 -0.73 -0.34
C ASN A 12 16.71 -0.99 -0.68
N PRO A 13 17.07 -1.14 -1.98
CA PRO A 13 18.46 -1.30 -2.40
C PRO A 13 19.26 -0.02 -2.09
N SER A 14 20.12 -0.08 -1.08
CA SER A 14 20.86 1.09 -0.55
C SER A 14 21.94 1.62 -1.49
N ASP A 15 22.30 0.84 -2.51
CA ASP A 15 23.26 1.19 -3.56
C ASP A 15 22.63 1.96 -4.73
N LEU A 16 21.31 2.15 -4.73
CA LEU A 16 20.59 2.92 -5.74
C LEU A 16 20.05 4.26 -5.20
N PRO A 17 19.91 5.29 -6.06
CA PRO A 17 19.18 6.51 -5.71
C PRO A 17 17.74 6.21 -5.28
N ALA A 18 17.20 6.99 -4.33
CA ALA A 18 15.86 6.77 -3.77
C ALA A 18 14.76 6.64 -4.84
N SER A 19 14.84 7.47 -5.89
CA SER A 19 13.90 7.47 -7.03
C SER A 19 13.94 6.23 -7.91
N GLU A 20 14.91 5.34 -7.73
CA GLU A 20 15.06 4.11 -8.52
C GLU A 20 14.79 2.84 -7.67
N GLN A 21 14.74 2.99 -6.35
CA GLN A 21 14.70 1.87 -5.41
C GLN A 21 13.44 1.02 -5.55
N ALA A 22 12.26 1.63 -5.68
CA ALA A 22 11.01 0.85 -5.74
C ALA A 22 10.89 0.12 -7.08
N MET A 23 11.18 0.80 -8.20
CA MET A 23 11.20 0.17 -9.52
C MET A 23 12.19 -1.00 -9.59
N ALA A 24 13.42 -0.82 -9.11
CA ALA A 24 14.41 -1.90 -9.08
C ALA A 24 13.95 -3.09 -8.23
N THR A 25 13.29 -2.82 -7.11
CA THR A 25 12.69 -3.86 -6.25
C THR A 25 11.60 -4.62 -6.99
N VAL A 26 10.70 -3.93 -7.71
CA VAL A 26 9.64 -4.58 -8.50
C VAL A 26 10.23 -5.44 -9.62
N GLN A 27 11.23 -4.94 -10.33
CA GLN A 27 11.92 -5.70 -11.38
C GLN A 27 12.57 -6.97 -10.83
N ALA A 28 13.23 -6.87 -9.66
CA ALA A 28 13.81 -8.03 -8.99
C ALA A 28 12.76 -9.06 -8.56
N LEU A 29 11.60 -8.61 -8.03
CA LEU A 29 10.50 -9.49 -7.67
C LEU A 29 9.89 -10.18 -8.91
N ALA A 30 9.58 -9.41 -9.96
CA ALA A 30 8.97 -9.92 -11.18
C ALA A 30 9.89 -10.92 -11.92
N GLY A 31 11.22 -10.71 -11.88
CA GLY A 31 12.20 -11.64 -12.44
C GLY A 31 12.53 -12.83 -11.53
N GLY A 32 12.30 -12.72 -10.23
CA GLY A 32 12.74 -13.68 -9.22
C GLY A 32 11.68 -14.68 -8.75
N THR A 33 10.39 -14.43 -9.02
CA THR A 33 9.29 -15.31 -8.58
C THR A 33 8.12 -15.31 -9.56
N LEU A 34 7.38 -16.43 -9.59
CA LEU A 34 6.10 -16.57 -10.32
C LEU A 34 4.88 -16.24 -9.46
N LYS A 35 5.09 -15.86 -8.20
CA LYS A 35 4.02 -15.49 -7.27
C LYS A 35 3.64 -14.03 -7.44
N PRO A 36 2.39 -13.66 -7.13
CA PRO A 36 2.00 -12.26 -7.06
C PRO A 36 2.92 -11.45 -6.15
N LEU A 37 3.08 -10.17 -6.47
CA LEU A 37 3.91 -9.24 -5.72
C LEU A 37 3.09 -8.12 -5.07
N ALA A 38 3.59 -7.56 -3.99
CA ALA A 38 3.14 -6.26 -3.49
C ALA A 38 4.30 -5.27 -3.52
N PHE A 39 4.00 -4.01 -3.80
CA PHE A 39 4.99 -2.95 -3.87
C PHE A 39 4.50 -1.69 -3.16
N ILE A 40 5.45 -0.85 -2.76
CA ILE A 40 5.22 0.50 -2.27
C ILE A 40 6.00 1.42 -3.20
N ALA A 41 5.33 2.40 -3.79
CA ALA A 41 5.99 3.49 -4.51
C ALA A 41 6.20 4.69 -3.56
N HIS A 42 7.19 5.54 -3.86
CA HIS A 42 7.46 6.76 -3.12
C HIS A 42 6.44 7.86 -3.38
N ASP A 43 5.91 7.91 -4.61
CA ASP A 43 4.89 8.87 -5.04
C ASP A 43 3.98 8.26 -6.12
N GLU A 44 2.99 9.03 -6.55
CA GLU A 44 2.04 8.60 -7.58
C GLU A 44 2.69 8.42 -8.96
N VAL A 45 3.75 9.17 -9.27
CA VAL A 45 4.41 9.09 -10.58
C VAL A 45 5.16 7.78 -10.71
N GLU A 46 5.92 7.41 -9.67
CA GLU A 46 6.61 6.12 -9.62
C GLU A 46 5.61 4.95 -9.60
N ALA A 47 4.48 5.09 -8.89
CA ALA A 47 3.42 4.07 -8.92
C ALA A 47 2.87 3.85 -10.34
N GLU A 48 2.60 4.91 -11.09
CA GLU A 48 2.14 4.82 -12.49
C GLU A 48 3.18 4.16 -13.40
N GLN A 49 4.47 4.47 -13.19
CA GLN A 49 5.57 3.84 -13.93
C GLN A 49 5.68 2.34 -13.61
N ILE A 50 5.58 1.97 -12.34
CA ILE A 50 5.57 0.56 -11.90
C ILE A 50 4.40 -0.19 -12.54
N TRP A 51 3.20 0.39 -12.50
CA TRP A 51 2.03 -0.21 -13.13
C TRP A 51 2.18 -0.35 -14.64
N SER A 52 2.78 0.64 -15.31
CA SER A 52 3.07 0.58 -16.75
C SER A 52 4.01 -0.56 -17.10
N TYR A 53 5.11 -0.72 -16.34
CA TYR A 53 6.02 -1.85 -16.48
C TYR A 53 5.33 -3.20 -16.28
N LEU A 54 4.49 -3.32 -15.24
CA LEU A 54 3.75 -4.56 -14.98
C LEU A 54 2.70 -4.85 -16.07
N ALA A 55 2.09 -3.81 -16.64
CA ALA A 55 1.17 -3.95 -17.76
C ALA A 55 1.89 -4.47 -19.01
N GLU A 56 3.09 -3.97 -19.31
CA GLU A 56 3.93 -4.50 -20.39
C GLU A 56 4.22 -6.00 -20.20
N LEU A 57 4.61 -6.40 -18.99
CA LEU A 57 4.83 -7.82 -18.67
C LEU A 57 3.56 -8.67 -18.80
N ALA A 58 2.39 -8.11 -18.52
CA ALA A 58 1.11 -8.79 -18.66
C ALA A 58 0.64 -8.94 -20.11
N GLY A 59 1.26 -8.22 -21.06
CA GLY A 59 0.78 -8.10 -22.43
C GLY A 59 -0.24 -6.97 -22.66
N GLY A 60 -0.27 -5.98 -21.77
CA GLY A 60 -1.11 -4.78 -21.84
C GLY A 60 -2.00 -4.57 -20.61
N TRP A 61 -2.58 -3.38 -20.50
CA TRP A 61 -3.45 -2.98 -19.39
C TRP A 61 -4.67 -3.88 -19.21
N GLU A 62 -5.33 -4.27 -20.31
CA GLU A 62 -6.51 -5.14 -20.26
C GLU A 62 -6.15 -6.53 -19.72
N ALA A 63 -5.01 -7.09 -20.14
CA ALA A 63 -4.52 -8.37 -19.67
C ALA A 63 -4.15 -8.32 -18.17
N LEU A 64 -3.49 -7.24 -17.74
CA LEU A 64 -3.18 -7.02 -16.33
C LEU A 64 -4.45 -6.87 -15.48
N ALA A 65 -5.44 -6.11 -15.94
CA ALA A 65 -6.69 -5.92 -15.21
C ALA A 65 -7.53 -7.22 -15.14
N ALA A 66 -7.51 -8.04 -16.19
CA ALA A 66 -8.22 -9.32 -16.22
C ALA A 66 -7.59 -10.37 -15.29
N ARG A 67 -6.27 -10.36 -15.13
CA ARG A 67 -5.54 -11.29 -14.27
C ARG A 67 -4.37 -10.60 -13.55
N PRO A 68 -4.67 -9.78 -12.53
CA PRO A 68 -3.64 -9.01 -11.84
C PRO A 68 -2.73 -9.92 -11.01
N PHE A 69 -1.46 -9.59 -10.98
CA PHE A 69 -0.44 -10.29 -10.20
C PHE A 69 0.38 -9.34 -9.32
N ALA A 70 -0.07 -8.09 -9.18
CA ALA A 70 0.56 -7.09 -8.34
C ALA A 70 -0.48 -6.36 -7.48
N LEU A 71 -0.02 -5.85 -6.34
CA LEU A 71 -0.79 -5.08 -5.38
C LEU A 71 -0.03 -3.80 -5.02
N ASP A 72 -0.65 -2.66 -5.28
CA ASP A 72 -0.11 -1.37 -4.86
C ASP A 72 -0.47 -1.09 -3.40
N LEU A 73 0.52 -0.85 -2.55
CA LEU A 73 0.33 -0.54 -1.14
C LEU A 73 0.42 0.97 -0.91
N THR A 74 -0.73 1.60 -0.65
CA THR A 74 -0.83 3.03 -0.37
C THR A 74 -1.76 3.26 0.84
N GLY A 75 -1.83 4.49 1.32
CA GLY A 75 -2.68 4.78 2.47
C GLY A 75 -2.60 6.21 2.95
N PRO A 76 -3.50 6.57 3.87
CA PRO A 76 -3.49 7.87 4.53
C PRO A 76 -2.24 8.07 5.40
N HIS A 77 -1.90 9.34 5.60
CA HIS A 77 -1.01 9.80 6.64
C HIS A 77 -1.81 10.06 7.92
N SER A 78 -1.72 9.16 8.89
CA SER A 78 -2.39 9.36 10.18
C SER A 78 -1.76 10.55 10.94
N PRO A 79 -2.55 11.43 11.57
CA PRO A 79 -4.00 11.32 11.79
C PRO A 79 -4.87 11.96 10.70
N LEU A 80 -5.83 11.20 10.17
CA LEU A 80 -6.97 11.65 9.38
C LEU A 80 -6.65 12.43 8.09
N GLU A 81 -5.44 12.28 7.53
CA GLU A 81 -5.06 12.90 6.27
C GLU A 81 -4.94 11.84 5.17
N LEU A 82 -5.81 11.87 4.16
CA LEU A 82 -5.69 10.93 3.04
C LEU A 82 -4.46 11.20 2.17
N GLY A 83 -4.00 12.44 2.07
CA GLY A 83 -2.88 12.82 1.20
C GLY A 83 -3.27 12.87 -0.28
N GLU A 84 -2.72 13.85 -1.01
CA GLU A 84 -2.97 14.00 -2.44
C GLU A 84 -2.40 12.83 -3.24
N GLU A 85 -1.22 12.37 -2.88
CA GLU A 85 -0.49 11.25 -3.48
C GLU A 85 -1.32 9.95 -3.42
N ALA A 86 -1.74 9.52 -2.23
CA ALA A 86 -2.58 8.34 -2.08
C ALA A 86 -3.95 8.50 -2.78
N CYS A 87 -4.55 9.69 -2.79
CA CYS A 87 -5.77 9.93 -3.58
C CYS A 87 -5.54 9.74 -5.08
N ARG A 88 -4.42 10.22 -5.63
CA ARG A 88 -4.07 10.03 -7.05
C ARG A 88 -3.86 8.54 -7.36
N ARG A 89 -3.11 7.81 -6.52
CA ARG A 89 -2.90 6.35 -6.67
C ARG A 89 -4.19 5.56 -6.60
N LEU A 90 -5.05 5.84 -5.61
CA LEU A 90 -6.35 5.18 -5.48
C LEU A 90 -7.21 5.38 -6.72
N ARG A 91 -7.26 6.60 -7.27
CA ARG A 91 -8.03 6.91 -8.48
C ARG A 91 -7.42 6.28 -9.73
N PHE A 92 -6.09 6.30 -9.86
CA PHE A 92 -5.39 5.66 -10.96
C PHE A 92 -5.68 4.16 -11.02
N ALA A 93 -5.52 3.46 -9.88
CA ALA A 93 -5.81 2.04 -9.76
C ALA A 93 -7.29 1.75 -10.04
N ALA A 94 -8.20 2.61 -9.57
CA ALA A 94 -9.64 2.46 -9.83
C ALA A 94 -9.97 2.47 -11.33
N ARG A 95 -9.46 3.47 -12.07
CA ARG A 95 -9.68 3.62 -13.52
C ARG A 95 -9.22 2.40 -14.31
N HIS A 96 -8.08 1.82 -13.92
CA HIS A 96 -7.49 0.67 -14.59
C HIS A 96 -7.95 -0.67 -14.00
N ARG A 97 -8.83 -0.65 -13.00
CA ARG A 97 -9.32 -1.83 -12.24
C ARG A 97 -8.16 -2.68 -11.66
N LEU A 98 -7.10 -2.02 -11.22
CA LEU A 98 -5.92 -2.66 -10.63
C LEU A 98 -6.10 -2.81 -9.12
N PRO A 99 -5.64 -3.92 -8.51
CA PRO A 99 -5.73 -4.11 -7.07
C PRO A 99 -4.87 -3.11 -6.30
N VAL A 100 -5.49 -2.38 -5.39
CA VAL A 100 -4.83 -1.45 -4.47
C VAL A 100 -5.20 -1.76 -3.03
N VAL A 101 -4.23 -1.64 -2.12
CA VAL A 101 -4.45 -1.67 -0.68
C VAL A 101 -4.52 -0.23 -0.18
N CYS A 102 -5.59 0.12 0.52
CA CYS A 102 -5.67 1.33 1.33
C CYS A 102 -5.49 0.95 2.79
N TYR A 103 -4.33 1.23 3.38
CA TYR A 103 -4.03 0.87 4.76
C TYR A 103 -3.52 2.08 5.57
N PRO A 104 -4.19 2.46 6.67
CA PRO A 104 -3.60 3.32 7.67
C PRO A 104 -2.56 2.59 8.53
N ALA A 105 -1.54 3.33 8.94
CA ALA A 105 -0.57 2.92 9.94
C ALA A 105 -0.44 4.03 11.00
N LEU A 106 -1.05 3.80 12.16
CA LEU A 106 -1.07 4.77 13.25
C LEU A 106 -0.39 4.24 14.50
N ILE A 107 0.22 5.15 15.25
CA ILE A 107 0.90 4.87 16.50
C ILE A 107 0.06 5.45 17.64
N THR A 108 -0.45 4.57 18.53
CA THR A 108 -1.34 5.00 19.62
C THR A 108 -0.58 5.87 20.62
N GLY A 109 -1.11 7.06 20.92
CA GLY A 109 -0.45 8.06 21.76
C GLY A 109 0.46 9.03 20.99
N MET A 110 0.55 8.91 19.66
CA MET A 110 1.30 9.83 18.80
C MET A 110 0.47 10.26 17.58
N SER A 111 0.33 9.41 16.56
CA SER A 111 -0.47 9.69 15.36
C SER A 111 -1.91 9.17 15.46
N GLY A 112 -2.30 8.69 16.65
CA GLY A 112 -3.69 8.36 16.97
C GLY A 112 -3.94 8.29 18.48
N PRO A 113 -5.20 8.12 18.91
CA PRO A 113 -5.57 8.04 20.32
C PRO A 113 -4.81 6.93 21.06
N ILE A 114 -4.50 7.16 22.34
CA ILE A 114 -3.86 6.16 23.19
C ILE A 114 -4.80 4.98 23.53
N THR A 115 -6.11 5.20 23.43
CA THR A 115 -7.10 4.15 23.66
C THR A 115 -7.29 3.31 22.41
N LEU A 116 -7.39 1.98 22.58
CA LEU A 116 -7.59 1.06 21.44
C LEU A 116 -8.89 1.37 20.68
N ALA A 117 -9.97 1.70 21.40
CA ALA A 117 -11.24 2.05 20.76
C ALA A 117 -11.12 3.32 19.90
N GLY A 118 -10.40 4.34 20.39
CA GLY A 118 -10.15 5.56 19.62
C GLY A 118 -9.27 5.31 18.41
N ALA A 119 -8.21 4.51 18.56
CA ALA A 119 -7.33 4.13 17.46
C ALA A 119 -8.08 3.34 16.37
N LEU A 120 -8.92 2.38 16.75
CA LEU A 120 -9.77 1.63 15.82
C LEU A 120 -10.76 2.56 15.09
N ALA A 121 -11.40 3.49 15.82
CA ALA A 121 -12.33 4.44 15.22
C ALA A 121 -11.64 5.36 14.20
N GLN A 122 -10.46 5.91 14.56
CA GLN A 122 -9.66 6.72 13.63
C GLN A 122 -9.25 5.91 12.40
N SER A 123 -8.70 4.71 12.60
CA SER A 123 -8.29 3.84 11.50
C SER A 123 -9.47 3.48 10.60
N ALA A 124 -10.65 3.23 11.14
CA ALA A 124 -11.83 2.94 10.34
C ALA A 124 -12.25 4.14 9.50
N ALA A 125 -12.18 5.36 10.05
CA ALA A 125 -12.47 6.58 9.30
C ALA A 125 -11.48 6.79 8.13
N GLU A 126 -10.18 6.58 8.39
CA GLU A 126 -9.11 6.65 7.39
C GLU A 126 -9.33 5.63 6.25
N ILE A 127 -9.65 4.38 6.60
CA ILE A 127 -9.98 3.31 5.64
C ILE A 127 -11.19 3.68 4.78
N LEU A 128 -12.29 4.08 5.41
CA LEU A 128 -13.52 4.41 4.71
C LEU A 128 -13.34 5.61 3.78
N GLY A 129 -12.53 6.59 4.18
CA GLY A 129 -12.16 7.72 3.32
C GLY A 129 -11.48 7.27 2.03
N GLY A 130 -10.46 6.41 2.14
CA GLY A 130 -9.75 5.91 0.96
C GLY A 130 -10.60 4.99 0.08
N ILE A 131 -11.39 4.10 0.69
CA ILE A 131 -12.35 3.25 -0.05
C ILE A 131 -13.37 4.13 -0.79
N ALA A 132 -13.90 5.18 -0.15
CA ALA A 132 -14.84 6.08 -0.79
C ALA A 132 -14.22 6.78 -2.00
N VAL A 133 -13.00 7.31 -1.90
CA VAL A 133 -12.29 7.91 -3.05
C VAL A 133 -12.15 6.91 -4.20
N HIS A 134 -11.72 5.68 -3.91
CA HIS A 134 -11.53 4.65 -4.92
C HIS A 134 -12.85 4.24 -5.60
N GLN A 135 -13.91 4.02 -4.83
CA GLN A 135 -15.22 3.59 -5.35
C GLN A 135 -15.99 4.73 -6.05
N LEU A 136 -15.78 5.99 -5.66
CA LEU A 136 -16.34 7.15 -6.36
C LEU A 136 -15.71 7.36 -7.73
N GLU A 137 -14.43 6.99 -7.90
CA GLU A 137 -13.77 7.06 -9.20
C GLU A 137 -14.26 5.96 -10.15
N GLN A 138 -14.37 4.72 -9.68
CA GLN A 138 -14.87 3.61 -10.49
C GLN A 138 -15.58 2.56 -9.60
N PRO A 139 -16.92 2.53 -9.58
CA PRO A 139 -17.67 1.58 -8.78
C PRO A 139 -17.31 0.13 -9.09
N GLY A 140 -17.05 -0.65 -8.04
CA GLY A 140 -16.66 -2.06 -8.14
C GLY A 140 -15.22 -2.28 -8.60
N ALA A 141 -14.37 -1.25 -8.61
CA ALA A 141 -12.93 -1.43 -8.73
C ALA A 141 -12.36 -2.14 -7.47
N PRO A 142 -11.32 -2.98 -7.63
CA PRO A 142 -10.82 -3.82 -6.55
C PRO A 142 -10.00 -3.02 -5.54
N VAL A 143 -10.44 -3.01 -4.28
CA VAL A 143 -9.72 -2.42 -3.16
C VAL A 143 -9.67 -3.39 -1.99
N ILE A 144 -8.50 -3.49 -1.36
CA ILE A 144 -8.28 -4.23 -0.12
C ILE A 144 -7.97 -3.20 0.96
N SER A 145 -8.35 -3.49 2.20
CA SER A 145 -7.99 -2.65 3.33
C SER A 145 -7.59 -3.47 4.55
N GLY A 146 -6.85 -2.82 5.44
CA GLY A 146 -6.35 -3.34 6.70
C GLY A 146 -5.84 -2.18 7.55
N SER A 147 -5.32 -2.47 8.74
CA SER A 147 -4.81 -1.44 9.64
C SER A 147 -3.58 -1.91 10.39
N ALA A 148 -2.60 -1.02 10.54
CA ALA A 148 -1.51 -1.19 11.48
C ALA A 148 -1.70 -0.24 12.66
N ILE A 149 -2.20 -0.77 13.78
CA ILE A 149 -2.30 -0.05 15.06
C ILE A 149 -1.12 -0.45 15.93
N LEU A 150 -0.15 0.45 16.07
CA LEU A 150 1.13 0.18 16.70
C LEU A 150 1.19 0.87 18.08
N PRO A 151 1.27 0.12 19.19
CA PRO A 151 1.37 0.72 20.50
C PRO A 151 2.74 1.32 20.75
N MET A 152 2.78 2.52 21.32
CA MET A 152 4.01 3.18 21.76
C MET A 152 4.26 2.94 23.25
N ASP A 153 5.51 2.66 23.61
CA ASP A 153 5.95 2.74 25.01
C ASP A 153 6.18 4.22 25.39
N MET A 154 5.38 4.75 26.32
CA MET A 154 5.43 6.17 26.70
C MET A 154 6.76 6.58 27.36
N ARG A 155 7.54 5.62 27.87
CA ARG A 155 8.83 5.92 28.52
C ARG A 155 9.94 6.14 27.49
N SER A 156 10.00 5.31 26.46
CA SER A 156 11.04 5.31 25.44
C SER A 156 10.65 6.06 24.16
N GLY A 157 9.35 6.29 23.94
CA GLY A 157 8.82 6.83 22.69
C GLY A 157 8.89 5.87 21.50
N GLN A 158 9.23 4.60 21.73
CA GLN A 158 9.41 3.59 20.68
C GLN A 158 8.14 2.76 20.47
N ILE A 159 7.98 2.25 19.24
CA ILE A 159 6.96 1.24 18.93
C ILE A 159 7.29 -0.04 19.70
N THR A 160 6.33 -0.55 20.45
CA THR A 160 6.47 -1.81 21.20
C THR A 160 5.60 -2.89 20.56
N ARG A 161 6.08 -4.14 20.59
CA ARG A 161 5.20 -5.30 20.34
C ARG A 161 4.78 -5.83 21.70
N LYS A 162 3.48 -6.06 21.89
CA LYS A 162 2.98 -6.73 23.10
C LYS A 162 3.74 -8.05 23.22
N ARG A 163 4.52 -8.24 24.30
CA ARG A 163 5.00 -9.59 24.65
C ARG A 163 3.74 -10.43 24.87
N ALA A 164 3.56 -11.46 24.05
CA ALA A 164 2.56 -12.49 24.31
C ALA A 164 2.89 -13.20 25.61
#